data_AF-A0A1C6IXS7-F1
#
_entry.id   AF-A0A1C6IXS7-F1
#
_cell.length_a   1.000
_cell.length_b   1.000
_cell.length_c   1.000
_cell.angle_alpha   90.00
_cell.angle_beta   90.00
_cell.angle_gamma   90.00
#
_symmetry.space_group_name_H-M   'P 1'
#
loop_
_entity.id
_entity.type
_entity.pdbx_description
1 polymer ?
#
loop_
_entity_poly.entity_id
_entity_poly.type
_entity_poly.pdbx_seq_one_letter_code
_entity_poly.pdbx_strand_id
1 'polypeptide(L)'
;MLELKRKAEAVGGVYAEVDTKEFKASQYNHVTDAYEKIPLSQREKEIGNRKIQRDLYSAFLIRNADLDFKHPDREKCEYEFEYFADMQDQLILKMKESGLSMRQCFGF
;
A
#
# COMPACT_ATOMS: atom_id res chain seq x y z
N MET A 1 3.87 15.49 -12.47
CA MET A 1 3.20 15.85 -11.21
C MET A 1 1.87 16.58 -11.43
N LEU A 2 1.80 17.66 -12.25
CA LEU A 2 0.55 18.41 -12.47
C LEU A 2 -0.62 17.62 -13.10
N GLU A 3 -0.35 16.58 -13.89
CA GLU A 3 -1.40 15.92 -14.68
C GLU A 3 -2.37 15.08 -13.83
N LEU A 4 -1.85 14.39 -12.81
CA LEU A 4 -2.66 13.60 -11.86
C LEU A 4 -3.58 14.50 -11.04
N LYS A 5 -3.02 15.58 -10.47
CA LYS A 5 -3.78 16.60 -9.76
C LYS A 5 -4.90 17.18 -10.63
N ARG A 6 -4.56 17.62 -11.85
CA ARG A 6 -5.53 18.18 -12.80
C ARG A 6 -6.65 17.19 -13.14
N LYS A 7 -6.31 15.92 -13.36
CA LYS A 7 -7.29 14.86 -13.68
C LYS A 7 -8.20 14.56 -12.49
N ALA A 8 -7.66 14.52 -11.27
CA ALA A 8 -8.44 14.32 -10.06
C ALA A 8 -9.43 15.48 -9.83
N GLU A 9 -8.96 16.73 -9.91
CA GLU A 9 -9.79 17.92 -9.76
C GLU A 9 -10.87 18.01 -10.83
N ALA A 10 -10.57 17.62 -12.08
CA ALA A 10 -11.53 17.64 -13.18
C ALA A 10 -12.73 16.70 -12.99
N VAL A 11 -12.59 15.64 -12.18
CA VAL A 11 -13.69 14.72 -11.82
C VAL A 11 -14.28 15.01 -10.43
N GLY A 12 -13.94 16.15 -9.82
CA GLY A 12 -14.38 16.53 -8.47
C GLY A 12 -13.66 15.80 -7.34
N GLY A 13 -12.55 15.12 -7.64
CA GLY A 13 -11.70 14.47 -6.65
C GLY A 13 -10.72 15.42 -5.99
N VAL A 14 -10.14 14.98 -4.87
CA VAL A 14 -9.10 15.70 -4.13
C VAL A 14 -7.76 15.03 -4.37
N TYR A 15 -6.69 15.83 -4.40
CA TYR A 15 -5.31 15.36 -4.52
C TYR A 15 -4.51 15.81 -3.30
N ALA A 16 -3.79 14.87 -2.69
CA ALA A 16 -2.86 15.11 -1.60
C ALA A 16 -1.54 14.38 -1.89
N GLU A 17 -0.44 14.94 -1.40
CA GLU A 17 0.88 14.33 -1.47
C GLU A 17 1.32 13.92 -0.06
N VAL A 18 1.86 12.72 0.07
CA VAL A 18 2.51 12.26 1.29
C VAL A 18 4.00 12.61 1.24
N ASP A 19 4.60 12.94 2.39
CA ASP A 19 6.05 13.10 2.45
C ASP A 19 6.72 11.73 2.37
N THR A 20 7.11 11.33 1.16
CA THR A 20 7.73 10.01 0.92
C THR A 20 8.99 9.74 1.75
N LYS A 21 9.73 10.79 2.17
CA LYS A 21 10.97 10.64 2.93
C LYS A 21 10.69 10.35 4.40
N GLU A 22 9.67 11.00 4.98
CA GLU A 22 9.24 10.74 6.35
C GLU A 22 8.39 9.46 6.43
N PHE A 23 7.47 9.29 5.47
CA PHE A 23 6.47 8.23 5.47
C PHE A 23 7.06 6.83 5.29
N LYS A 24 8.04 6.66 4.39
CA LYS A 24 8.76 5.40 4.12
C LYS A 24 7.85 4.16 4.07
N ALA A 25 6.75 4.23 3.32
CA ALA A 25 5.68 3.21 3.28
C ALA A 25 6.21 1.79 3.00
N SER A 26 7.19 1.70 2.09
CA SER A 26 7.79 0.43 1.70
C SER A 26 8.58 -0.25 2.82
N GLN A 27 8.91 0.46 3.90
CA GLN A 27 9.69 -0.04 5.04
C GLN A 27 8.83 -0.28 6.28
N TYR A 28 7.70 0.41 6.43
CA TYR A 28 6.88 0.32 7.63
C TYR A 28 6.14 -1.03 7.76
N ASN A 29 5.86 -1.46 8.99
CA ASN A 29 4.99 -2.57 9.38
C ASN A 29 4.07 -2.10 10.53
N HIS A 30 2.75 -2.10 10.31
CA HIS A 30 1.79 -1.57 11.28
C HIS A 30 1.57 -2.51 12.48
N VAL A 31 1.89 -3.80 12.34
CA VAL A 31 1.74 -4.79 13.42
C VAL A 31 2.87 -4.67 14.44
N THR A 32 4.11 -4.51 13.96
CA THR A 32 5.29 -4.36 14.83
C THR A 32 5.62 -2.91 15.16
N ASP A 33 4.96 -1.97 14.47
CA ASP A 33 5.19 -0.53 14.55
C ASP A 33 6.66 -0.14 14.28
N ALA A 34 7.27 -0.86 13.34
CA ALA A 34 8.69 -0.73 13.03
C ALA A 34 8.92 -0.44 11.55
N TYR A 35 10.04 0.24 11.28
CA TYR A 35 10.55 0.48 9.94
C TYR A 35 11.69 -0.49 9.65
N GLU A 36 11.46 -1.39 8.70
CA GLU A 36 12.41 -2.42 8.30
C GLU A 36 12.81 -2.22 6.83
N LYS A 37 14.12 -2.15 6.59
CA LYS A 37 14.64 -2.07 5.22
C LYS A 37 14.61 -3.45 4.58
N ILE A 38 13.73 -3.63 3.61
CA ILE A 38 13.65 -4.84 2.79
C ILE A 38 14.29 -4.64 1.40
N PRO A 39 14.93 -5.68 0.82
CA PRO A 39 15.45 -5.62 -0.54
C PRO A 39 14.34 -5.38 -1.58
N LEU A 40 14.66 -4.67 -2.67
CA LEU A 40 13.71 -4.45 -3.78
C LEU A 40 13.31 -5.74 -4.50
N SER A 41 14.14 -6.78 -4.45
CA SER A 41 13.82 -8.11 -4.98
C SER A 41 12.73 -8.81 -4.16
N GLN A 42 12.53 -8.43 -2.90
CA GLN A 42 11.47 -8.97 -2.06
C GLN A 42 10.14 -8.27 -2.38
N ARG A 43 9.25 -9.00 -3.05
CA ARG A 43 7.96 -8.49 -3.55
C ARG A 43 6.78 -8.74 -2.62
N GLU A 44 7.01 -9.48 -1.54
CA GLU A 44 6.03 -9.85 -0.54
C GLU A 44 6.56 -9.52 0.86
N LYS A 45 5.66 -9.12 1.76
CA LYS A 45 5.90 -8.83 3.17
C LYS A 45 5.09 -9.81 4.02
N GLU A 46 5.66 -10.20 5.14
CA GLU A 46 4.90 -10.87 6.20
C GLU A 46 4.40 -9.80 7.16
N ILE A 47 3.08 -9.68 7.28
CA ILE A 47 2.41 -8.72 8.15
C ILE A 47 1.51 -9.52 9.09
N GLY A 48 1.93 -9.64 10.35
CA GLY A 48 1.37 -10.64 11.25
C GLY A 48 1.51 -12.04 10.66
N ASN A 49 0.39 -12.73 10.46
CA ASN A 49 0.34 -14.09 9.89
C ASN A 49 -0.06 -14.10 8.40
N ARG A 50 -0.12 -12.94 7.74
CA ARG A 50 -0.55 -12.80 6.34
C ARG A 50 0.62 -12.44 5.44
N LYS A 51 0.63 -13.02 4.24
CA LYS A 51 1.59 -12.69 3.19
C LYS A 51 1.00 -11.64 2.26
N ILE A 52 1.58 -10.44 2.26
CA ILE A 52 1.05 -9.27 1.57
C ILE A 52 1.98 -8.83 0.44
N GLN A 53 1.46 -8.49 -0.73
CA GLN A 53 2.22 -7.91 -1.82
C GLN A 53 2.71 -6.52 -1.42
N ARG A 54 4.02 -6.27 -1.55
CA ARG A 54 4.71 -5.08 -1.04
C ARG A 54 4.12 -3.75 -1.55
N ASP A 55 3.78 -3.68 -2.83
CA ASP A 55 3.35 -2.42 -3.46
C ASP A 55 1.88 -2.12 -3.09
N LEU A 56 1.02 -3.14 -3.04
CA LEU A 56 -0.33 -3.06 -2.48
C LEU A 56 -0.30 -2.61 -1.03
N TYR A 57 0.60 -3.19 -0.22
CA TYR A 57 0.75 -2.80 1.17
C TYR A 57 1.19 -1.34 1.32
N SER A 58 2.13 -0.89 0.48
CA SER A 58 2.58 0.51 0.50
C SER A 58 1.43 1.47 0.14
N ALA A 59 0.60 1.11 -0.84
CA ALA A 59 -0.60 1.89 -1.19
C ALA A 59 -1.66 1.87 -0.07
N PHE A 60 -1.84 0.73 0.60
CA PHE A 60 -2.72 0.61 1.77
C PHE A 60 -2.30 1.55 2.89
N LEU A 61 -1.01 1.58 3.23
CA LEU A 61 -0.47 2.50 4.22
C LEU A 61 -0.71 3.97 3.83
N ILE A 62 -0.45 4.34 2.58
CA ILE A 62 -0.66 5.70 2.08
C ILE A 62 -2.15 6.11 2.15
N ARG A 63 -3.08 5.20 1.82
CA ARG A 63 -4.52 5.45 1.97
C ARG A 63 -4.93 5.65 3.43
N ASN A 64 -4.18 5.07 4.35
CA ASN A 64 -4.36 5.16 5.79
C ASN A 64 -3.30 6.06 6.44
N ALA A 65 -2.89 7.13 5.76
CA ALA A 65 -2.05 8.15 6.35
C ALA A 65 -2.78 8.91 7.48
N ASP A 66 -1.99 9.43 8.41
CA ASP A 66 -2.41 10.42 9.41
C ASP A 66 -2.85 11.74 8.76
N LEU A 67 -3.39 12.64 9.57
CA LEU A 67 -3.91 13.93 9.10
C LEU A 67 -2.82 14.83 8.49
N ASP A 68 -1.56 14.62 8.88
CA ASP A 68 -0.41 15.37 8.40
C ASP A 68 0.23 14.74 7.15
N PHE A 69 -0.25 13.58 6.70
CA PHE A 69 0.26 12.81 5.57
C PHE A 69 1.75 12.42 5.69
N LYS A 70 2.22 12.26 6.92
CA LYS A 70 3.63 11.99 7.27
C LYS A 70 3.85 10.58 7.76
N HIS A 71 2.88 10.00 8.45
CA HIS A 71 2.94 8.64 8.95
C HIS A 71 1.65 7.88 8.65
N PRO A 72 1.67 6.55 8.62
CA PRO A 72 0.45 5.76 8.67
C PRO A 72 -0.29 5.99 10.00
N ASP A 73 -1.60 6.21 9.93
CA ASP A 73 -2.51 6.10 11.07
C ASP A 73 -2.61 4.62 11.44
N ARG A 74 -1.94 4.25 12.52
CA ARG A 74 -1.82 2.85 12.95
C ARG A 74 -3.15 2.26 13.37
N GLU A 75 -3.99 2.99 14.11
CA GLU A 75 -5.31 2.50 14.54
C GLU A 75 -6.20 2.22 13.34
N LYS A 76 -6.17 3.12 12.36
CA LYS A 76 -6.89 2.92 11.09
C LYS A 76 -6.33 1.75 10.28
N CYS A 77 -5.01 1.57 10.26
CA CYS A 77 -4.38 0.42 9.63
C CYS A 77 -4.83 -0.89 10.29
N GLU A 78 -4.76 -0.98 11.62
CA GLU A 78 -5.19 -2.17 12.37
C GLU A 78 -6.68 -2.49 12.12
N TYR A 79 -7.54 -1.47 12.09
CA TYR A 79 -8.97 -1.63 11.83
C TYR A 79 -9.27 -2.13 10.40
N GLU A 80 -8.59 -1.60 9.39
CA GLU A 80 -8.88 -1.92 7.99
C GLU A 80 -8.07 -3.10 7.42
N PHE A 81 -7.03 -3.57 8.12
CA PHE A 81 -6.05 -4.50 7.57
C PHE A 81 -6.66 -5.83 7.12
N GLU A 82 -7.51 -6.46 7.93
CA GLU A 82 -8.10 -7.76 7.57
C GLU A 82 -8.94 -7.67 6.30
N TYR A 83 -9.74 -6.61 6.16
CA TYR A 83 -10.52 -6.39 4.93
C TYR A 83 -9.61 -6.18 3.71
N PHE A 84 -8.53 -5.42 3.86
CA PHE A 84 -7.53 -5.25 2.81
C PHE A 84 -6.83 -6.56 2.45
N ALA A 85 -6.43 -7.36 3.44
CA ALA A 85 -5.75 -8.64 3.24
C ALA A 85 -6.64 -9.62 2.47
N ASP A 86 -7.92 -9.71 2.82
CA ASP A 86 -8.87 -10.58 2.12
C ASP A 86 -9.10 -10.13 0.66
N MET A 87 -9.21 -8.81 0.41
CA MET A 87 -9.32 -8.29 -0.96
C MET A 87 -8.08 -8.62 -1.80
N GLN A 88 -6.89 -8.51 -1.21
CA GLN A 88 -5.66 -8.90 -1.89
C GLN A 88 -5.64 -10.39 -2.18
N ASP A 89 -5.98 -11.25 -1.21
CA ASP A 89 -5.93 -12.70 -1.39
C ASP A 89 -6.85 -13.13 -2.54
N GLN A 90 -8.04 -12.54 -2.64
CA GLN A 90 -8.94 -12.71 -3.78
C GLN A 90 -8.33 -12.24 -5.10
N LEU A 91 -7.64 -11.09 -5.09
CA LEU A 91 -6.97 -10.56 -6.28
C LEU A 91 -5.84 -11.49 -6.74
N ILE A 92 -4.99 -11.97 -5.83
CA ILE A 92 -3.89 -12.89 -6.12
C ILE A 92 -4.43 -14.22 -6.64
N LEU A 93 -5.51 -14.74 -6.05
CA LEU A 93 -6.17 -15.97 -6.49
C LEU A 93 -6.69 -15.83 -7.93
N LYS A 94 -7.43 -14.76 -8.23
CA LYS A 94 -7.93 -14.47 -9.59
C LYS A 94 -6.79 -14.33 -10.62
N MET A 95 -5.67 -13.73 -10.21
CA MET A 95 -4.49 -13.61 -11.08
C MET A 95 -3.89 -14.98 -11.41
N LYS A 96 -3.74 -15.86 -10.40
CA LYS A 96 -3.24 -17.23 -10.58
C LYS A 96 -4.15 -18.04 -11.49
N GLU A 97 -5.47 -17.96 -11.29
CA GLU A 97 -6.47 -18.63 -12.13
C GLU A 97 -6.42 -18.14 -13.59
N SER A 98 -6.13 -16.86 -13.80
CA SER A 98 -6.01 -16.25 -15.13
C SER A 98 -4.65 -16.48 -15.79
N GLY A 99 -3.72 -17.21 -15.16
CA GLY A 99 -2.35 -17.42 -15.65
C GLY A 99 -1.49 -16.15 -15.64
N LEU A 100 -1.90 -15.11 -14.91
CA LEU A 100 -1.16 -13.87 -14.77
C LEU A 100 -0.20 -13.98 -13.59
N SER A 101 1.11 -14.01 -13.86
CA SER A 101 2.11 -14.12 -12.80
C SER A 101 2.27 -12.83 -11.99
N MET A 102 2.22 -11.64 -12.64
CA MET A 102 2.37 -10.32 -12.00
C MET A 102 1.72 -9.22 -12.84
N ARG A 103 0.97 -8.28 -12.22
CA ARG A 103 0.47 -7.10 -12.95
C ARG A 103 1.62 -6.11 -13.18
N GLN A 104 1.62 -5.47 -14.35
CA GLN A 104 2.57 -4.41 -14.71
C GLN A 104 2.55 -3.21 -13.73
N CYS A 105 1.50 -3.08 -12.92
CA CYS A 105 1.36 -2.03 -11.91
C CYS A 105 2.01 -2.35 -10.55
N PHE A 106 2.46 -3.59 -10.32
CA PHE A 106 3.31 -3.92 -9.18
C PHE A 106 4.74 -3.56 -9.60
N GLY A 107 5.19 -2.36 -9.22
CA GLY A 107 6.33 -1.65 -9.83
C GLY A 107 7.52 -2.55 -10.13
N PHE A 108 7.97 -2.62 -11.38
CA PHE A 108 9.00 -3.55 -11.85
C PHE A 108 10.30 -3.49 -11.04
#